data_AF-C4LKS7-F1
#
_entry.id   AF-C4LKS7-F1
#
_cell.length_a   1.000
_cell.length_b   1.000
_cell.length_c   1.000
_cell.angle_alpha   90.00
_cell.angle_beta   90.00
_cell.angle_gamma   90.00
#
_symmetry.space_group_name_H-M   'P 1'
#
loop_
_entity.id
_entity.type
_entity.pdbx_description
1 polymer ?
#
loop_
_entity_poly.entity_id
_entity_poly.type
_entity_poly.pdbx_seq_one_letter_code
_entity_poly.pdbx_strand_id
1 'polypeptide(L)'
;MSSGTGLWLRHNRVHYFFLTSLILSLVVKSATWILLEQNGNSVDIDTVWVSALTSIPLLFVFTHEDDFDRVSPRPIRNRRLILLALVTVWAALVGFLCFWGDFSDYGSLTVIRNNIGLIGLGLVSTYVLKKTFIWVVPVFAVLGSLTFSWPLEPSVGHSLWGALRAPGSFVMPGGQPNLSALLVIVIWALGSVIYVQGWSKNSDHKEPRSRASFRTGKSYSSLVLKGKLRASYAIPIALILIVFSVVAPLASASSWLGSPQLLMVQGLTVLILFFAPATLCASVISSQSRWRSGNADWEDTSPRSRIERLVSAFRISALSTFIPLVILALVLIAISFVGAILSGVSYHVTIRQLWAGTPTFLMIVGFLLVSCVIGTVLGSLFRGIWIAPLCLFLGVVFFISVPVGSSTSVDRAWDEEYGFSSCSTSEKFSIKVCGSAPNSGYLKPMAATLDDIYQETSYRDDLPRKFVMVNSVFDVKHDNVLSVGLQDQRHVVAPSSLGKETIFRDINQSLSYIYLGSASHNGQQANFDTDQVLSAFRPNNGPTDNEVISQIDVMKQRLDNDGQ
;
A
#
# COMPACT_ATOMS: atom_id res chain seq x y z
N MET A 1 -7.32 -37.00 -33.20
CA MET A 1 -7.31 -35.52 -33.03
C MET A 1 -6.54 -35.03 -31.79
N SER A 2 -5.97 -35.89 -30.94
CA SER A 2 -5.33 -35.51 -29.66
C SER A 2 -3.85 -35.10 -29.73
N SER A 3 -3.08 -35.50 -30.75
CA SER A 3 -1.63 -35.21 -30.79
C SER A 3 -1.31 -33.75 -31.11
N GLY A 4 -2.13 -33.08 -31.94
CA GLY A 4 -1.87 -31.72 -32.40
C GLY A 4 -2.15 -30.63 -31.36
N THR A 5 -3.17 -30.79 -30.51
CA THR A 5 -3.49 -29.85 -29.41
C THR A 5 -2.48 -29.96 -28.28
N GLY A 6 -2.06 -31.17 -27.91
CA GLY A 6 -1.01 -31.38 -26.91
C GLY A 6 0.33 -30.79 -27.34
N LEU A 7 0.72 -30.96 -28.61
CA LEU A 7 1.94 -30.35 -29.14
C LEU A 7 1.86 -28.82 -29.15
N TRP A 8 0.70 -28.25 -29.50
CA TRP A 8 0.46 -26.81 -29.47
C TRP A 8 0.50 -26.22 -28.05
N LEU A 9 -0.07 -26.91 -27.05
CA LEU A 9 0.02 -26.51 -25.65
C LEU A 9 1.46 -26.59 -25.11
N ARG A 10 2.22 -27.60 -25.53
CA ARG A 10 3.64 -27.74 -25.18
C ARG A 10 4.48 -26.64 -25.82
N HIS A 11 4.21 -26.33 -27.09
CA HIS A 11 4.87 -25.27 -27.83
C HIS A 11 4.65 -23.88 -27.21
N ASN A 12 3.41 -23.59 -26.82
CA ASN A 12 3.05 -22.37 -26.08
C ASN A 12 3.48 -22.38 -24.59
N ARG A 13 4.21 -23.41 -24.14
CA ARG A 13 4.69 -23.57 -22.76
C ARG A 13 3.60 -23.43 -21.69
N VAL A 14 2.35 -23.83 -22.01
CA VAL A 14 1.19 -23.64 -21.13
C VAL A 14 1.38 -24.34 -19.78
N HIS A 15 1.92 -25.55 -19.80
CA HIS A 15 2.25 -26.35 -18.61
C HIS A 15 3.18 -25.60 -17.63
N TYR A 16 4.14 -24.83 -18.15
CA TYR A 16 5.08 -24.06 -17.34
C TYR A 16 4.36 -22.96 -16.56
N PHE A 17 3.48 -22.19 -17.22
CA PHE A 17 2.72 -21.12 -16.58
C PHE A 17 1.69 -21.66 -15.58
N PHE A 18 1.07 -22.81 -15.87
CA PHE A 18 0.10 -23.46 -14.98
C PHE A 18 0.76 -23.97 -13.70
N LEU A 19 1.92 -24.62 -13.82
CA LEU A 19 2.70 -25.08 -12.67
C LEU A 19 3.19 -23.88 -11.84
N THR A 20 3.69 -22.84 -12.52
CA THR A 20 4.18 -21.63 -11.86
C THR A 20 3.07 -20.92 -11.08
N SER A 21 1.87 -20.78 -11.66
CA SER A 21 0.73 -20.16 -10.98
C SER A 21 0.32 -20.97 -9.74
N LEU A 22 0.28 -22.30 -9.84
CA LEU A 22 -0.07 -23.17 -8.72
C LEU A 22 0.95 -23.07 -7.58
N ILE A 23 2.25 -23.20 -7.88
CA ILE A 23 3.32 -23.15 -6.88
C ILE A 23 3.31 -21.80 -6.16
N LEU A 24 3.23 -20.68 -6.90
CA LEU A 24 3.25 -19.35 -6.29
C LEU A 24 2.05 -19.10 -5.39
N SER A 25 0.85 -19.49 -5.83
CA SER A 25 -0.37 -19.33 -5.04
C SER A 25 -0.33 -20.14 -3.74
N LEU A 26 0.19 -21.38 -3.79
CA LEU A 26 0.36 -22.22 -2.60
C LEU A 26 1.44 -21.66 -1.65
N VAL A 27 2.58 -21.21 -2.18
CA VAL A 27 3.64 -20.58 -1.38
C VAL A 27 3.11 -19.35 -0.66
N VAL A 28 2.30 -18.52 -1.32
CA VAL A 28 1.77 -17.32 -0.68
C VAL A 28 0.66 -17.62 0.30
N LYS A 29 -0.28 -18.54 0.00
CA LYS A 29 -1.29 -18.91 1.00
C LYS A 29 -0.66 -19.58 2.23
N SER A 30 0.36 -20.41 2.05
CA SER A 30 1.09 -20.99 3.19
C SER A 30 1.88 -19.93 3.97
N ALA A 31 2.52 -18.98 3.29
CA ALA A 31 3.20 -17.88 3.95
C ALA A 31 2.23 -17.01 4.76
N THR A 32 1.08 -16.61 4.20
CA THR A 32 0.09 -15.82 4.93
C THR A 32 -0.51 -16.57 6.11
N TRP A 33 -0.80 -17.87 5.94
CA TRP A 33 -1.29 -18.73 7.01
C TRP A 33 -0.29 -18.79 8.19
N ILE A 34 0.98 -19.05 7.89
CA ILE A 34 2.04 -19.19 8.91
C ILE A 34 2.34 -17.84 9.59
N LEU A 35 2.38 -16.74 8.84
CA LEU A 35 2.91 -15.47 9.33
C LEU A 35 1.84 -14.55 9.93
N LEU A 36 0.57 -14.68 9.52
CA LEU A 36 -0.48 -13.71 9.85
C LEU A 36 -1.62 -14.38 10.64
N GLU A 37 -2.17 -15.48 10.13
CA GLU A 37 -3.33 -16.13 10.74
C GLU A 37 -2.98 -16.81 12.08
N GLN A 38 -1.78 -17.40 12.22
CA GLN A 38 -1.31 -17.95 13.50
C GLN A 38 -1.10 -16.89 14.59
N ASN A 39 -0.89 -15.63 14.20
CA ASN A 39 -0.68 -14.51 15.12
C ASN A 39 -2.00 -13.81 15.51
N GLY A 40 -3.16 -14.38 15.15
CA GLY A 40 -4.48 -13.82 15.45
C GLY A 40 -4.91 -12.67 14.52
N ASN A 41 -4.11 -12.36 13.48
CA ASN A 41 -4.44 -11.33 12.50
C ASN A 41 -5.11 -11.97 11.28
N SER A 42 -6.43 -11.80 11.14
CA SER A 42 -7.12 -12.11 9.89
C SER A 42 -6.76 -11.04 8.85
N VAL A 43 -6.17 -11.45 7.74
CA VAL A 43 -5.76 -10.52 6.68
C VAL A 43 -6.66 -10.69 5.48
N ASP A 44 -7.67 -9.82 5.36
CA ASP A 44 -8.64 -9.74 4.24
C ASP A 44 -7.99 -9.56 2.85
N ILE A 45 -6.67 -9.38 2.82
CA ILE A 45 -5.85 -9.09 1.64
C ILE A 45 -5.29 -10.36 1.00
N ASP A 46 -5.30 -11.50 1.71
CA ASP A 46 -4.72 -12.76 1.26
C ASP A 46 -5.33 -13.24 -0.08
N THR A 47 -6.64 -13.11 -0.25
CA THR A 47 -7.38 -13.46 -1.47
C THR A 47 -6.89 -12.66 -2.67
N VAL A 48 -6.53 -11.39 -2.49
CA VAL A 48 -6.02 -10.52 -3.57
C VAL A 48 -4.64 -10.98 -4.01
N TRP A 49 -3.75 -11.35 -3.08
CA TRP A 49 -2.39 -11.81 -3.40
C TRP A 49 -2.39 -13.17 -4.09
N VAL A 50 -3.18 -14.11 -3.57
CA VAL A 50 -3.36 -15.43 -4.20
C VAL A 50 -3.93 -15.26 -5.61
N SER A 51 -4.88 -14.34 -5.79
CA SER A 51 -5.44 -14.08 -7.12
C SER A 51 -4.42 -13.48 -8.10
N ALA A 52 -3.59 -12.55 -7.63
CA ALA A 52 -2.55 -11.93 -8.44
C ALA A 52 -1.51 -12.96 -8.91
N LEU A 53 -1.04 -13.80 -8.00
CA LEU A 53 -0.04 -14.84 -8.29
C LEU A 53 -0.58 -16.01 -9.09
N THR A 54 -1.89 -16.25 -9.03
CA THR A 54 -2.56 -17.18 -9.94
C THR A 54 -2.63 -16.57 -11.34
N SER A 55 -3.18 -15.36 -11.46
CA SER A 55 -3.61 -14.79 -12.75
C SER A 55 -2.46 -14.27 -13.60
N ILE A 56 -1.44 -13.66 -13.00
CA ILE A 56 -0.39 -12.97 -13.77
C ILE A 56 0.49 -13.92 -14.55
N PRO A 57 1.00 -15.04 -14.00
CA PRO A 57 1.71 -16.04 -14.81
C PRO A 57 0.85 -16.58 -15.95
N LEU A 58 -0.44 -16.82 -15.69
CA LEU A 58 -1.37 -17.34 -16.70
C LEU A 58 -1.60 -16.37 -17.86
N LEU A 59 -1.60 -15.06 -17.63
CA LEU A 59 -1.74 -14.07 -18.70
C LEU A 59 -0.66 -14.20 -19.79
N PHE A 60 0.54 -14.65 -19.44
CA PHE A 60 1.62 -14.80 -20.42
C PHE A 60 1.37 -15.90 -21.45
N VAL A 61 0.47 -16.85 -21.16
CA VAL A 61 -0.01 -17.84 -22.13
C VAL A 61 -0.60 -17.16 -23.38
N PHE A 62 -1.23 -15.99 -23.23
CA PHE A 62 -1.82 -15.24 -24.33
C PHE A 62 -0.81 -14.42 -25.15
N THR A 63 0.45 -14.35 -24.70
CA THR A 63 1.51 -13.56 -25.38
C THR A 63 2.30 -14.37 -26.40
N HIS A 64 2.22 -15.70 -26.36
CA HIS A 64 3.00 -16.62 -27.20
C HIS A 64 2.33 -16.97 -28.54
N GLU A 65 1.41 -16.14 -29.05
CA GLU A 65 0.88 -16.36 -30.40
C GLU A 65 2.00 -16.20 -31.45
N ASP A 66 2.43 -17.34 -32.00
CA ASP A 66 3.47 -17.41 -33.01
C ASP A 66 3.02 -16.81 -34.36
N ASP A 67 3.97 -16.26 -35.11
CA ASP A 67 3.73 -15.80 -36.48
C ASP A 67 3.24 -16.94 -37.40
N PHE A 68 3.52 -18.21 -37.07
CA PHE A 68 2.95 -19.37 -37.74
C PHE A 68 1.44 -19.55 -37.51
N ASP A 69 0.92 -19.19 -36.34
CA ASP A 69 -0.52 -19.24 -36.07
C ASP A 69 -1.26 -18.16 -36.89
N ARG A 70 -0.63 -17.01 -37.14
CA ARG A 70 -1.17 -15.91 -37.99
C ARG A 70 -1.27 -16.26 -39.47
N VAL A 71 -0.41 -17.16 -39.97
CA VAL A 71 -0.38 -17.57 -41.38
C VAL A 71 -1.16 -18.88 -41.58
N SER A 72 -1.68 -19.48 -40.51
CA SER A 72 -2.43 -20.74 -40.61
C SER A 72 -3.79 -20.54 -41.31
N PRO A 73 -4.20 -21.42 -42.23
CA PRO A 73 -5.47 -21.33 -42.94
C PRO A 73 -6.70 -21.71 -42.08
N ARG A 74 -6.50 -22.03 -40.79
CA ARG A 74 -7.56 -22.47 -39.88
C ARG A 74 -8.05 -21.30 -39.01
N PRO A 75 -9.34 -21.27 -38.64
CA PRO A 75 -9.86 -20.22 -37.77
C PRO A 75 -9.19 -20.26 -36.38
N ILE A 76 -8.34 -19.26 -36.11
CA ILE A 76 -7.62 -19.07 -34.83
C ILE A 76 -8.59 -18.87 -33.65
N ARG A 77 -9.81 -18.41 -33.95
CA ARG A 77 -10.87 -18.11 -32.97
C ARG A 77 -11.15 -19.26 -32.01
N ASN A 78 -11.27 -20.49 -32.53
CA ASN A 78 -11.59 -21.66 -31.70
C ASN A 78 -10.42 -22.03 -30.77
N ARG A 79 -9.17 -21.86 -31.21
CA ARG A 79 -7.99 -22.10 -30.38
C ARG A 79 -7.89 -21.08 -29.25
N ARG A 80 -8.16 -19.80 -29.54
CA ARG A 80 -8.21 -18.72 -28.54
C ARG A 80 -9.29 -18.98 -27.49
N LEU A 81 -10.47 -19.43 -27.90
CA LEU A 81 -11.55 -19.80 -27.00
C LEU A 81 -11.17 -20.97 -26.09
N ILE A 82 -10.57 -22.03 -26.65
CA ILE A 82 -10.09 -23.18 -25.86
C ILE A 82 -9.03 -22.74 -24.84
N LEU A 83 -8.09 -21.88 -25.25
CA LEU A 83 -7.05 -21.39 -24.37
C LEU A 83 -7.61 -20.54 -23.22
N LEU A 84 -8.53 -19.64 -23.55
CA LEU A 84 -9.23 -18.80 -22.59
C LEU A 84 -9.99 -19.67 -21.58
N ALA A 85 -10.75 -20.65 -22.05
CA ALA A 85 -11.48 -21.58 -21.19
C ALA A 85 -10.56 -22.41 -20.28
N LEU A 86 -9.44 -22.91 -20.81
CA LEU A 86 -8.45 -23.64 -20.01
C LEU A 86 -7.84 -22.76 -18.91
N VAL A 87 -7.48 -21.52 -19.25
CA VAL A 87 -6.89 -20.58 -18.29
C VAL A 87 -7.90 -20.18 -17.21
N THR A 88 -9.16 -19.92 -17.55
CA THR A 88 -10.19 -19.54 -16.57
C THR A 88 -10.56 -20.72 -15.66
N VAL A 89 -10.72 -21.92 -16.21
CA VAL A 89 -10.99 -23.13 -15.42
C VAL A 89 -9.82 -23.43 -14.48
N TRP A 90 -8.58 -23.33 -14.96
CA TRP A 90 -7.40 -23.54 -14.12
C TRP A 90 -7.31 -22.49 -12.99
N ALA A 91 -7.53 -21.21 -13.30
CA ALA A 91 -7.51 -20.17 -12.28
C ALA A 91 -8.60 -20.36 -11.21
N ALA A 92 -9.79 -20.84 -11.60
CA ALA A 92 -10.85 -21.18 -10.66
C ALA A 92 -10.46 -22.38 -9.78
N LEU A 93 -9.85 -23.41 -10.37
CA LEU A 93 -9.38 -24.59 -9.65
C LEU A 93 -8.27 -24.26 -8.64
N VAL A 94 -7.31 -23.41 -9.00
CA VAL A 94 -6.27 -22.95 -8.07
C VAL A 94 -6.88 -22.15 -6.93
N GLY A 95 -7.84 -21.27 -7.21
CA GLY A 95 -8.55 -20.51 -6.17
C GLY A 95 -9.32 -21.41 -5.20
N PHE A 96 -9.97 -22.44 -5.72
CA PHE A 96 -10.67 -23.44 -4.92
C PHE A 96 -9.71 -24.28 -4.05
N LEU A 97 -8.56 -24.70 -4.60
CA LEU A 97 -7.57 -25.47 -3.86
C LEU A 97 -6.91 -24.66 -2.74
N CYS A 98 -6.63 -23.37 -2.95
CA CYS A 98 -5.98 -22.53 -1.93
C CYS A 98 -6.90 -22.20 -0.75
N PHE A 99 -8.23 -22.20 -0.98
CA PHE A 99 -9.25 -21.90 0.03
C PHE A 99 -10.22 -23.07 0.18
N TRP A 100 -9.67 -24.28 0.20
CA TRP A 100 -10.49 -25.49 0.26
C TRP A 100 -11.33 -25.52 1.54
N GLY A 101 -12.66 -25.60 1.38
CA GLY A 101 -13.60 -25.65 2.50
C GLY A 101 -14.00 -24.28 3.06
N ASP A 102 -13.39 -23.19 2.61
CA ASP A 102 -13.74 -21.83 3.00
C ASP A 102 -14.60 -21.15 1.92
N PHE A 103 -15.91 -21.21 2.12
CA PHE A 103 -16.92 -20.54 1.29
C PHE A 103 -17.46 -19.25 1.91
N SER A 104 -16.72 -18.67 2.86
CA SER A 104 -17.07 -17.39 3.46
C SER A 104 -17.00 -16.24 2.45
N ASP A 105 -17.43 -15.06 2.87
CA ASP A 105 -17.37 -13.82 2.10
C ASP A 105 -15.93 -13.45 1.67
N TYR A 106 -14.89 -14.00 2.30
CA TYR A 106 -13.49 -13.83 1.91
C TYR A 106 -12.80 -15.15 1.56
N GLY A 107 -13.57 -16.15 1.12
CA GLY A 107 -13.08 -17.47 0.75
C GLY A 107 -12.88 -17.68 -0.75
N SER A 108 -13.10 -18.91 -1.21
CA SER A 108 -12.80 -19.33 -2.59
C SER A 108 -13.52 -18.52 -3.67
N LEU A 109 -14.74 -18.04 -3.40
CA LEU A 109 -15.54 -17.28 -4.37
C LEU A 109 -14.89 -15.93 -4.71
N THR A 110 -14.33 -15.26 -3.70
CA THR A 110 -13.62 -13.98 -3.84
C THR A 110 -12.38 -14.13 -4.71
N VAL A 111 -11.63 -15.23 -4.53
CA VAL A 111 -10.45 -15.55 -5.35
C VAL A 111 -10.82 -15.86 -6.79
N ILE A 112 -11.87 -16.66 -7.01
CA ILE A 112 -12.35 -16.99 -8.36
C ILE A 112 -12.78 -15.71 -9.08
N ARG A 113 -13.58 -14.85 -8.42
CA ARG A 113 -13.98 -13.54 -8.97
C ARG A 113 -12.73 -12.74 -9.33
N ASN A 114 -11.83 -12.51 -8.38
CA ASN A 114 -10.63 -11.70 -8.60
C ASN A 114 -9.77 -12.25 -9.74
N ASN A 115 -9.60 -13.57 -9.83
CA ASN A 115 -8.88 -14.21 -10.94
C ASN A 115 -9.48 -13.87 -12.31
N ILE A 116 -10.80 -14.01 -12.44
CA ILE A 116 -11.54 -13.67 -13.66
C ILE A 116 -11.33 -12.19 -14.02
N GLY A 117 -11.40 -11.30 -13.02
CA GLY A 117 -11.21 -9.86 -13.21
C GLY A 117 -9.81 -9.49 -13.66
N LEU A 118 -8.78 -10.07 -13.04
CA LEU A 118 -7.37 -9.82 -13.38
C LEU A 118 -7.02 -10.39 -14.76
N ILE A 119 -7.54 -11.57 -15.12
CA ILE A 119 -7.40 -12.11 -16.48
C ILE A 119 -8.06 -11.16 -17.49
N GLY A 120 -9.29 -10.71 -17.20
CA GLY A 120 -10.03 -9.76 -18.02
C GLY A 120 -9.27 -8.45 -18.25
N LEU A 121 -8.79 -7.81 -17.18
CA LEU A 121 -7.98 -6.60 -17.23
C LEU A 121 -6.71 -6.78 -18.06
N GLY A 122 -6.07 -7.94 -17.94
CA GLY A 122 -4.89 -8.26 -18.73
C GLY A 122 -5.22 -8.29 -20.22
N LEU A 123 -6.28 -9.00 -20.61
CA LEU A 123 -6.71 -9.06 -22.01
C LEU A 123 -7.13 -7.68 -22.54
N VAL A 124 -7.90 -6.89 -21.77
CA VAL A 124 -8.27 -5.52 -22.13
C VAL A 124 -7.03 -4.65 -22.34
N SER A 125 -5.99 -4.82 -21.52
CA SER A 125 -4.75 -4.06 -21.67
C SER A 125 -4.10 -4.23 -23.04
N THR A 126 -4.27 -5.39 -23.70
CA THR A 126 -3.68 -5.67 -25.02
C THR A 126 -4.33 -4.88 -26.16
N TYR A 127 -5.50 -4.30 -25.93
CA TYR A 127 -6.15 -3.40 -26.89
C TYR A 127 -5.36 -2.09 -27.06
N VAL A 128 -4.85 -1.55 -25.95
CA VAL A 128 -4.17 -0.25 -25.88
C VAL A 128 -2.65 -0.40 -25.84
N LEU A 129 -2.15 -1.39 -25.09
CA LEU A 129 -0.73 -1.65 -24.86
C LEU A 129 -0.22 -2.78 -25.76
N LYS A 130 1.11 -2.86 -25.95
CA LYS A 130 1.71 -4.03 -26.62
C LYS A 130 1.42 -5.29 -25.79
N LYS A 131 1.27 -6.45 -26.45
CA LYS A 131 1.02 -7.76 -25.79
C LYS A 131 2.02 -8.09 -24.68
N THR A 132 3.26 -7.60 -24.76
CA THR A 132 4.28 -7.77 -23.71
C THR A 132 3.98 -7.04 -22.39
N PHE A 133 3.03 -6.10 -22.39
CA PHE A 133 2.54 -5.37 -21.23
C PHE A 133 1.22 -5.90 -20.67
N ILE A 134 0.83 -7.13 -21.04
CA ILE A 134 -0.43 -7.74 -20.61
C ILE A 134 -0.61 -7.76 -19.08
N TRP A 135 0.49 -7.73 -18.33
CA TRP A 135 0.52 -7.77 -16.87
C TRP A 135 0.37 -6.38 -16.21
N VAL A 136 0.57 -5.28 -16.95
CA VAL A 136 0.68 -3.93 -16.35
C VAL A 136 -0.63 -3.50 -15.69
N VAL A 137 -1.75 -3.55 -16.43
CA VAL A 137 -3.06 -3.11 -15.89
C VAL A 137 -3.51 -3.98 -14.71
N PRO A 138 -3.42 -5.33 -14.76
CA PRO A 138 -3.69 -6.17 -13.58
C PRO A 138 -2.82 -5.82 -12.38
N VAL A 139 -1.51 -5.59 -12.57
CA VAL A 139 -0.62 -5.21 -11.47
C VAL A 139 -1.02 -3.86 -10.88
N PHE A 140 -1.34 -2.86 -11.69
CA PHE A 140 -1.84 -1.58 -11.18
C PHE A 140 -3.17 -1.73 -10.43
N ALA A 141 -4.08 -2.58 -10.91
CA ALA A 141 -5.36 -2.82 -10.22
C ALA A 141 -5.15 -3.50 -8.86
N VAL A 142 -4.26 -4.50 -8.77
CA VAL A 142 -3.90 -5.13 -7.50
C VAL A 142 -3.24 -4.13 -6.56
N LEU A 143 -2.28 -3.35 -7.05
CA LEU A 143 -1.58 -2.38 -6.20
C LEU A 143 -2.48 -1.24 -5.74
N GLY A 144 -3.37 -0.76 -6.62
CA GLY A 144 -4.41 0.20 -6.26
C GLY A 144 -5.37 -0.35 -5.21
N SER A 145 -5.78 -1.62 -5.33
CA SER A 145 -6.62 -2.24 -4.30
C SER A 145 -5.90 -2.39 -2.95
N LEU A 146 -4.57 -2.51 -2.93
CA LEU A 146 -3.81 -2.52 -1.67
C LEU A 146 -3.90 -1.21 -0.89
N THR A 147 -4.02 -0.09 -1.62
CA THR A 147 -4.16 1.25 -1.00
C THR A 147 -5.57 1.57 -0.54
N PHE A 148 -6.54 0.70 -0.82
CA PHE A 148 -7.95 0.95 -0.50
C PHE A 148 -8.35 0.36 0.86
N SER A 149 -8.80 1.20 1.79
CA SER A 149 -9.42 0.79 3.06
C SER A 149 -10.94 0.96 3.02
N TRP A 150 -11.67 0.05 3.66
CA TRP A 150 -13.13 0.15 3.78
C TRP A 150 -13.53 1.29 4.73
N PRO A 151 -14.44 2.19 4.33
CA PRO A 151 -15.10 3.07 5.29
C PRO A 151 -16.04 2.26 6.19
N LEU A 152 -16.37 2.81 7.37
CA LEU A 152 -17.32 2.21 8.33
C LEU A 152 -18.69 1.92 7.68
N GLU A 153 -19.14 2.79 6.77
CA GLU A 153 -20.37 2.60 6.00
C GLU A 153 -20.06 2.57 4.48
N PRO A 154 -19.88 1.38 3.88
CA PRO A 154 -19.53 1.27 2.48
C PRO A 154 -20.72 1.56 1.57
N SER A 155 -20.54 2.52 0.66
CA SER A 155 -21.51 2.78 -0.41
C SER A 155 -21.31 1.86 -1.62
N VAL A 156 -22.29 1.81 -2.52
CA VAL A 156 -22.22 1.05 -3.79
C VAL A 156 -20.96 1.41 -4.60
N GLY A 157 -20.56 2.69 -4.61
CA GLY A 157 -19.35 3.15 -5.31
C GLY A 157 -18.06 2.52 -4.76
N HIS A 158 -18.02 2.25 -3.45
CA HIS A 158 -16.88 1.57 -2.81
C HIS A 158 -16.75 0.11 -3.28
N SER A 159 -17.86 -0.56 -3.58
CA SER A 159 -17.83 -1.92 -4.15
C SER A 159 -17.26 -1.98 -5.58
N LEU A 160 -17.38 -0.89 -6.35
CA LEU A 160 -16.83 -0.77 -7.70
C LEU A 160 -15.34 -0.40 -7.66
N TRP A 161 -14.98 0.58 -6.85
CA TRP A 161 -13.60 1.04 -6.72
C TRP A 161 -12.71 0.02 -6.01
N GLY A 162 -13.22 -0.58 -4.92
CA GLY A 162 -12.58 -1.63 -4.14
C GLY A 162 -12.89 -3.04 -4.62
N ALA A 163 -13.29 -3.25 -5.88
CA ALA A 163 -13.86 -4.51 -6.35
C ALA A 163 -13.00 -5.76 -6.09
N LEU A 164 -11.66 -5.63 -6.08
CA LEU A 164 -10.76 -6.75 -5.75
C LEU A 164 -10.75 -7.10 -4.26
N ARG A 165 -11.01 -6.13 -3.38
CA ARG A 165 -11.10 -6.32 -1.91
C ARG A 165 -12.54 -6.53 -1.43
N ALA A 166 -13.53 -6.36 -2.28
CA ALA A 166 -14.94 -6.51 -1.89
C ALA A 166 -15.21 -7.95 -1.47
N PRO A 167 -16.13 -8.18 -0.50
CA PRO A 167 -16.55 -9.53 -0.16
C PRO A 167 -17.14 -10.25 -1.39
N GLY A 168 -17.13 -11.57 -1.39
CA GLY A 168 -17.69 -12.43 -2.44
C GLY A 168 -19.21 -12.53 -2.39
N SER A 169 -19.86 -11.93 -1.38
CA SER A 169 -21.31 -11.88 -1.20
C SER A 169 -21.98 -10.83 -2.09
N PHE A 170 -23.29 -10.98 -2.31
CA PHE A 170 -24.08 -10.03 -3.10
C PHE A 170 -24.39 -8.72 -2.36
N VAL A 171 -24.07 -8.62 -1.06
CA VAL A 171 -24.41 -7.50 -0.19
C VAL A 171 -23.19 -7.13 0.65
N MET A 172 -22.91 -5.83 0.79
CA MET A 172 -21.82 -5.29 1.60
C MET A 172 -22.17 -5.31 3.09
N PRO A 173 -21.17 -5.30 4.00
CA PRO A 173 -21.39 -5.02 5.42
C PRO A 173 -22.04 -3.63 5.55
N GLY A 174 -23.33 -3.57 5.89
CA GLY A 174 -24.14 -2.34 5.81
C GLY A 174 -25.37 -2.43 4.88
N GLY A 175 -25.62 -3.58 4.25
CA GLY A 175 -26.87 -3.86 3.53
C GLY A 175 -26.93 -3.33 2.09
N GLN A 176 -25.91 -2.62 1.62
CA GLN A 176 -25.83 -2.09 0.26
C GLN A 176 -25.49 -3.19 -0.77
N PRO A 177 -26.00 -3.13 -2.01
CA PRO A 177 -25.71 -4.13 -3.03
C PRO A 177 -24.23 -4.10 -3.46
N ASN A 178 -23.63 -5.28 -3.60
CA ASN A 178 -22.24 -5.43 -4.03
C ASN A 178 -22.14 -5.65 -5.54
N LEU A 179 -21.59 -4.66 -6.26
CA LEU A 179 -21.45 -4.71 -7.73
C LEU A 179 -20.10 -5.27 -8.21
N SER A 180 -19.22 -5.69 -7.29
CA SER A 180 -17.87 -6.15 -7.63
C SER A 180 -17.85 -7.34 -8.60
N ALA A 181 -18.71 -8.34 -8.39
CA ALA A 181 -18.80 -9.52 -9.25
C ALA A 181 -19.28 -9.16 -10.66
N LEU A 182 -20.28 -8.28 -10.76
CA LEU A 182 -20.80 -7.82 -12.04
C LEU A 182 -19.73 -7.04 -12.82
N LEU A 183 -19.03 -6.11 -12.17
CA LEU A 183 -17.94 -5.34 -12.77
C LEU A 183 -16.87 -6.28 -13.35
N VAL A 184 -16.45 -7.26 -12.57
CA VAL A 184 -15.42 -8.22 -12.95
C VAL A 184 -15.86 -9.08 -14.15
N ILE A 185 -17.11 -9.55 -14.16
CA ILE A 185 -17.66 -10.32 -15.29
C ILE A 185 -17.69 -9.46 -16.57
N VAL A 186 -18.10 -8.19 -16.47
CA VAL A 186 -18.12 -7.26 -17.61
C VAL A 186 -16.71 -7.04 -18.16
N ILE A 187 -15.73 -6.80 -17.29
CA ILE A 187 -14.32 -6.63 -17.69
C ILE A 187 -13.78 -7.89 -18.36
N TRP A 188 -14.09 -9.07 -17.81
CA TRP A 188 -13.68 -10.34 -18.40
C TRP A 188 -14.33 -10.59 -19.75
N ALA A 189 -15.63 -10.32 -19.90
CA ALA A 189 -16.34 -10.45 -21.16
C ALA A 189 -15.73 -9.54 -22.24
N LEU A 190 -15.47 -8.27 -21.89
CA LEU A 190 -14.82 -7.31 -22.78
C LEU A 190 -13.43 -7.78 -23.21
N GLY A 191 -12.59 -8.19 -22.25
CA GLY A 191 -11.24 -8.70 -22.52
C GLY A 191 -11.26 -9.97 -23.38
N SER A 192 -12.20 -10.87 -23.12
CA SER A 192 -12.39 -12.10 -23.89
C SER A 192 -12.75 -11.80 -25.35
N VAL A 193 -13.66 -10.86 -25.60
CA VAL A 193 -14.03 -10.42 -26.95
C VAL A 193 -12.81 -9.84 -27.68
N ILE A 194 -12.09 -8.92 -27.04
CA ILE A 194 -10.87 -8.29 -27.58
C ILE A 194 -9.84 -9.36 -27.99
N TYR A 195 -9.56 -10.31 -27.10
CA TYR A 195 -8.59 -11.37 -27.35
C TYR A 195 -9.02 -12.30 -28.48
N VAL A 196 -10.25 -12.82 -28.42
CA VAL A 196 -10.77 -13.78 -29.39
C VAL A 196 -10.81 -13.18 -30.79
N GLN A 197 -11.25 -11.93 -30.91
CA GLN A 197 -11.31 -11.21 -32.19
C GLN A 197 -9.94 -10.65 -32.63
N GLY A 198 -8.95 -10.60 -31.73
CA GLY A 198 -7.62 -10.07 -32.02
C GLY A 198 -7.61 -8.57 -32.23
N TRP A 199 -8.54 -7.85 -31.59
CA TRP A 199 -8.63 -6.39 -31.71
C TRP A 199 -7.42 -5.73 -31.05
N SER A 200 -6.76 -4.84 -31.77
CA SER A 200 -5.70 -4.00 -31.23
C SER A 200 -5.72 -2.66 -31.93
N LYS A 201 -5.69 -1.57 -31.16
CA LYS A 201 -5.58 -0.21 -31.72
C LYS A 201 -4.26 -0.01 -32.49
N ASN A 202 -3.27 -0.88 -32.27
CA ASN A 202 -1.97 -0.85 -32.95
C ASN A 202 -1.92 -1.69 -34.24
N SER A 203 -3.01 -2.33 -34.69
CA SER A 203 -3.01 -3.17 -35.90
C SER A 203 -2.75 -2.40 -37.19
N ASP A 204 -3.06 -1.10 -37.22
CA ASP A 204 -2.82 -0.22 -38.38
C ASP A 204 -1.39 0.32 -38.45
N HIS A 205 -0.57 0.08 -37.43
CA HIS A 205 0.86 0.37 -37.48
C HIS A 205 1.60 -0.88 -37.93
N LYS A 206 1.60 -1.13 -39.25
CA LYS A 206 2.72 -1.85 -39.88
C LYS A 206 3.98 -1.18 -39.36
N GLU A 207 4.74 -1.83 -38.47
CA GLU A 207 6.09 -1.37 -38.16
C GLU A 207 6.78 -1.25 -39.52
N PRO A 208 7.12 -0.03 -39.97
CA PRO A 208 7.85 0.06 -41.21
C PRO A 208 9.16 -0.65 -40.89
N ARG A 209 9.42 -1.78 -41.56
CA ARG A 209 10.76 -2.32 -41.77
C ARG A 209 11.55 -1.25 -42.53
N SER A 210 11.82 -0.13 -41.88
CA SER A 210 12.53 1.00 -42.44
C SER A 210 14.02 0.74 -42.25
N ARG A 211 14.54 -0.19 -43.05
CA ARG A 211 15.93 -0.09 -43.52
C ARG A 211 16.17 1.25 -44.26
N ALA A 212 15.11 1.99 -44.60
CA ALA A 212 15.14 3.23 -45.36
C ALA A 212 15.10 4.55 -44.55
N SER A 213 14.99 4.55 -43.20
CA SER A 213 14.85 5.82 -42.44
C SER A 213 16.14 6.41 -41.86
N PHE A 214 17.31 5.86 -42.22
CA PHE A 214 18.62 6.41 -41.85
C PHE A 214 18.93 7.80 -42.47
N ARG A 215 18.01 8.37 -43.26
CA ARG A 215 18.19 9.62 -44.01
C ARG A 215 17.55 10.87 -43.40
N THR A 216 17.01 10.81 -42.17
CA THR A 216 16.55 12.03 -41.48
C THR A 216 17.51 12.38 -40.34
N GLY A 217 18.00 13.62 -40.32
CA GLY A 217 19.05 14.17 -39.44
C GLY A 217 18.73 14.20 -37.93
N LYS A 218 18.00 13.20 -37.43
CA LYS A 218 17.87 12.94 -36.00
C LYS A 218 19.20 12.40 -35.50
N SER A 219 19.78 13.09 -34.52
CA SER A 219 21.03 12.66 -33.88
C SER A 219 20.94 11.20 -33.46
N TYR A 220 21.97 10.42 -33.79
CA TYR A 220 22.09 8.99 -33.48
C TYR A 220 21.82 8.70 -32.00
N SER A 221 22.23 9.62 -31.11
CA SER A 221 21.97 9.52 -29.67
C SER A 221 20.47 9.52 -29.33
N SER A 222 19.65 10.30 -30.04
CA SER A 222 18.20 10.39 -29.81
C SER A 222 17.46 9.12 -30.26
N LEU A 223 17.93 8.47 -31.34
CA LEU A 223 17.39 7.21 -31.85
C LEU A 223 17.77 6.04 -30.94
N VAL A 224 19.03 6.00 -30.49
CA VAL A 224 19.51 5.00 -29.52
C VAL A 224 18.80 5.17 -28.17
N LEU A 225 18.61 6.39 -27.71
CA LEU A 225 17.88 6.67 -26.47
C LEU A 225 16.41 6.24 -26.57
N LYS A 226 15.73 6.54 -27.69
CA LYS A 226 14.34 6.08 -27.93
C LYS A 226 14.24 4.56 -28.02
N GLY A 227 15.21 3.91 -28.65
CA GLY A 227 15.30 2.44 -28.70
C GLY A 227 15.49 1.84 -27.31
N LYS A 228 16.41 2.39 -26.52
CA LYS A 228 16.67 1.97 -25.14
C LYS A 228 15.48 2.20 -24.22
N LEU A 229 14.81 3.35 -24.29
CA LEU A 229 13.61 3.66 -23.49
C LEU A 229 12.43 2.72 -23.82
N ARG A 230 12.28 2.33 -25.10
CA ARG A 230 11.27 1.34 -25.51
C ARG A 230 11.62 -0.08 -25.05
N ALA A 231 12.90 -0.44 -25.05
CA ALA A 231 13.38 -1.75 -24.60
C ALA A 231 13.42 -1.89 -23.06
N SER A 232 13.65 -0.78 -22.34
CA SER A 232 13.75 -0.75 -20.89
C SER A 232 12.40 -0.64 -20.17
N TYR A 233 11.31 -0.42 -20.90
CA TYR A 233 9.98 -0.22 -20.32
C TYR A 233 9.96 0.91 -19.27
N ALA A 234 10.70 1.99 -19.55
CA ALA A 234 10.90 3.11 -18.62
C ALA A 234 9.58 3.78 -18.18
N ILE A 235 8.56 3.83 -19.04
CA ILE A 235 7.27 4.46 -18.72
C ILE A 235 6.49 3.68 -17.66
N PRO A 236 6.25 2.35 -17.79
CA PRO A 236 5.63 1.57 -16.71
C PRO A 236 6.44 1.57 -15.42
N ILE A 237 7.78 1.51 -15.50
CA ILE A 237 8.65 1.63 -14.32
C ILE A 237 8.43 2.98 -13.64
N ALA A 238 8.43 4.07 -14.41
CA ALA A 238 8.20 5.41 -13.89
C ALA A 238 6.80 5.54 -13.26
N LEU A 239 5.75 4.96 -13.86
CA LEU A 239 4.40 4.99 -13.27
C LEU A 239 4.31 4.20 -11.97
N ILE A 240 4.89 2.99 -11.91
CA ILE A 240 4.95 2.18 -10.67
C ILE A 240 5.71 2.96 -9.59
N LEU A 241 6.87 3.51 -9.94
CA LEU A 241 7.67 4.32 -9.03
C LEU A 241 6.92 5.57 -8.60
N ILE A 242 6.26 6.32 -9.48
CA ILE A 242 5.51 7.54 -9.10
C ILE A 242 4.38 7.22 -8.14
N VAL A 243 3.59 6.17 -8.40
CA VAL A 243 2.48 5.78 -7.52
C VAL A 243 3.00 5.46 -6.13
N PHE A 244 4.03 4.62 -6.00
CA PHE A 244 4.55 4.28 -4.68
C PHE A 244 5.34 5.40 -4.02
N SER A 245 6.18 6.09 -4.79
CA SER A 245 7.09 7.12 -4.29
C SER A 245 6.36 8.39 -3.89
N VAL A 246 5.27 8.75 -4.57
CA VAL A 246 4.61 10.05 -4.35
C VAL A 246 3.27 9.87 -3.63
N VAL A 247 2.41 8.96 -4.10
CA VAL A 247 1.05 8.84 -3.57
C VAL A 247 1.05 8.24 -2.17
N ALA A 248 1.84 7.19 -1.92
CA ALA A 248 1.84 6.54 -0.61
C ALA A 248 2.39 7.42 0.54
N PRO A 249 3.51 8.17 0.37
CA PRO A 249 3.94 9.11 1.40
C PRO A 249 2.97 10.27 1.57
N LEU A 250 2.36 10.77 0.49
CA LEU A 250 1.39 11.87 0.58
C LEU A 250 0.10 11.45 1.29
N ALA A 251 -0.38 10.22 1.06
CA ALA A 251 -1.58 9.70 1.71
C ALA A 251 -1.43 9.57 3.24
N SER A 252 -0.20 9.34 3.72
CA SER A 252 0.11 9.26 5.15
C SER A 252 0.73 10.55 5.70
N ALA A 253 0.83 11.62 4.90
CA ALA A 253 1.61 12.79 5.29
C ALA A 253 1.08 13.43 6.59
N SER A 254 -0.23 13.42 6.80
CA SER A 254 -0.89 13.94 7.99
C SER A 254 -0.55 13.20 9.29
N SER A 255 0.09 12.03 9.24
CA SER A 255 0.49 11.27 10.44
C SER A 255 1.94 11.53 10.89
N TRP A 256 2.82 12.02 10.01
CA TRP A 256 4.25 12.17 10.31
C TRP A 256 4.86 13.53 9.94
N LEU A 257 4.16 14.38 9.17
CA LEU A 257 4.68 15.68 8.73
C LEU A 257 5.16 16.53 9.93
N GLY A 258 6.31 17.19 9.76
CA GLY A 258 6.91 18.00 10.82
C GLY A 258 7.46 17.19 12.01
N SER A 259 7.58 15.86 11.89
CA SER A 259 8.27 15.00 12.87
C SER A 259 9.24 14.04 12.15
N PRO A 260 10.56 14.34 12.15
CA PRO A 260 11.56 13.48 11.52
C PRO A 260 11.56 12.04 12.07
N GLN A 261 11.32 11.89 13.37
CA GLN A 261 11.25 10.60 14.04
C GLN A 261 10.09 9.75 13.52
N LEU A 262 8.86 10.30 13.48
CA LEU A 262 7.69 9.55 13.02
C LEU A 262 7.85 9.16 11.55
N LEU A 263 8.41 10.04 10.73
CA LEU A 263 8.76 9.70 9.35
C LEU A 263 9.75 8.53 9.30
N MET A 264 10.87 8.59 10.03
CA MET A 264 11.94 7.60 9.91
C MET A 264 11.58 6.24 10.52
N VAL A 265 10.83 6.24 11.62
CA VAL A 265 10.49 5.04 12.39
C VAL A 265 9.19 4.40 11.91
N GLN A 266 8.16 5.20 11.60
CA GLN A 266 6.84 4.69 11.26
C GLN A 266 6.57 4.81 9.75
N GLY A 267 6.72 6.02 9.20
CA GLY A 267 6.40 6.31 7.79
C GLY A 267 7.26 5.49 6.82
N LEU A 268 8.58 5.60 6.90
CA LEU A 268 9.53 4.90 6.02
C LEU A 268 9.47 3.38 6.22
N THR A 269 9.20 2.93 7.44
CA THR A 269 8.97 1.51 7.75
C THR A 269 7.77 0.96 6.98
N VAL A 270 6.63 1.65 6.98
CA VAL A 270 5.47 1.23 6.18
C VAL A 270 5.78 1.34 4.68
N LEU A 271 6.48 2.39 4.27
CA LEU A 271 6.87 2.59 2.87
C LEU A 271 7.82 1.51 2.34
N ILE A 272 8.57 0.81 3.20
CA ILE A 272 9.45 -0.29 2.78
C ILE A 272 8.67 -1.42 2.09
N LEU A 273 7.44 -1.68 2.56
CA LEU A 273 6.51 -2.67 2.01
C LEU A 273 6.22 -2.42 0.53
N PHE A 274 6.37 -1.16 0.10
CA PHE A 274 6.11 -0.73 -1.25
C PHE A 274 7.39 -0.44 -2.03
N PHE A 275 8.35 0.26 -1.42
CA PHE A 275 9.59 0.68 -2.06
C PHE A 275 10.50 -0.50 -2.41
N ALA A 276 10.66 -1.47 -1.51
CA ALA A 276 11.57 -2.58 -1.75
C ALA A 276 11.07 -3.53 -2.86
N PRO A 277 9.78 -3.93 -2.90
CA PRO A 277 9.25 -4.72 -4.01
C PRO A 277 9.24 -3.95 -5.35
N ALA A 278 8.94 -2.65 -5.32
CA ALA A 278 9.01 -1.80 -6.51
C ALA A 278 10.45 -1.70 -7.04
N THR A 279 11.44 -1.52 -6.14
CA THR A 279 12.87 -1.50 -6.49
C THR A 279 13.30 -2.83 -7.09
N LEU A 280 12.87 -3.95 -6.50
CA LEU A 280 13.19 -5.29 -6.98
C LEU A 280 12.62 -5.50 -8.39
N CYS A 281 11.34 -5.20 -8.60
CA CYS A 281 10.68 -5.27 -9.90
C CYS A 281 11.37 -4.40 -10.96
N ALA A 282 11.59 -3.12 -10.65
CA ALA A 282 12.21 -2.18 -11.58
C ALA A 282 13.68 -2.54 -11.89
N SER A 283 14.39 -3.13 -10.92
CA SER A 283 15.75 -3.66 -11.12
C SER A 283 15.77 -4.88 -12.06
N VAL A 284 14.77 -5.77 -11.95
CA VAL A 284 14.58 -6.87 -12.92
C VAL A 284 14.31 -6.31 -14.31
N ILE A 285 13.38 -5.36 -14.45
CA ILE A 285 12.99 -4.82 -15.76
C ILE A 285 14.16 -4.09 -16.43
N SER A 286 14.89 -3.25 -15.67
CA SER A 286 16.06 -2.52 -16.16
C SER A 286 17.16 -3.48 -16.60
N SER A 287 17.42 -4.55 -15.84
CA SER A 287 18.42 -5.57 -16.20
C SER A 287 17.99 -6.43 -17.39
N GLN A 288 16.69 -6.75 -17.51
CA GLN A 288 16.14 -7.48 -18.66
C GLN A 288 16.17 -6.68 -19.97
N SER A 289 16.41 -5.36 -19.92
CA SER A 289 16.54 -4.54 -21.13
C SER A 289 17.62 -5.09 -22.08
N ARG A 290 18.68 -5.70 -21.54
CA ARG A 290 19.76 -6.33 -22.32
C ARG A 290 19.27 -7.47 -23.22
N TRP A 291 18.32 -8.27 -22.71
CA TRP A 291 17.72 -9.38 -23.45
C TRP A 291 16.78 -8.87 -24.53
N ARG A 292 16.05 -7.78 -24.24
CA ARG A 292 15.05 -7.19 -25.14
C ARG A 292 15.67 -6.35 -26.26
N SER A 293 16.84 -5.75 -26.00
CA SER A 293 17.58 -4.98 -27.02
C SER A 293 18.51 -5.85 -27.85
N GLY A 294 18.66 -7.14 -27.54
CA GLY A 294 19.65 -8.03 -28.16
C GLY A 294 21.09 -7.73 -27.76
N ASN A 295 21.32 -6.85 -26.77
CA ASN A 295 22.67 -6.52 -26.29
C ASN A 295 23.35 -7.72 -25.63
N ALA A 296 22.57 -8.64 -25.06
CA ALA A 296 23.13 -9.79 -24.38
C ALA A 296 23.99 -10.67 -25.30
N ASP A 297 23.60 -10.83 -26.57
CA ASP A 297 24.34 -11.62 -27.55
C ASP A 297 25.69 -10.95 -27.89
N TRP A 298 25.73 -9.61 -27.92
CA TRP A 298 26.96 -8.82 -28.09
C TRP A 298 27.85 -8.83 -26.82
N GLU A 299 27.24 -8.89 -25.65
CA GLU A 299 27.95 -8.98 -24.38
C GLU A 299 28.61 -10.35 -24.19
N ASP A 300 28.04 -11.41 -24.74
CA ASP A 300 28.61 -12.77 -24.71
C ASP A 300 29.81 -12.93 -25.63
N THR A 301 29.92 -12.11 -26.67
CA THR A 301 31.08 -12.03 -27.57
C THR A 301 32.12 -11.00 -27.12
N SER A 302 31.80 -10.18 -26.11
CA SER A 302 32.72 -9.17 -25.58
C SER A 302 33.79 -9.79 -24.69
N PRO A 303 35.00 -9.19 -24.61
CA PRO A 303 36.06 -9.65 -23.71
C PRO A 303 35.78 -9.36 -22.22
N ARG A 304 34.63 -8.73 -21.89
CA ARG A 304 34.30 -8.33 -20.52
C ARG A 304 33.98 -9.53 -19.65
N SER A 305 34.51 -9.50 -18.43
CA SER A 305 34.19 -10.51 -17.41
C SER A 305 32.68 -10.53 -17.10
N ARG A 306 32.16 -11.67 -16.63
CA ARG A 306 30.74 -11.77 -16.21
C ARG A 306 30.41 -10.77 -15.10
N ILE A 307 31.39 -10.48 -14.23
CA ILE A 307 31.26 -9.53 -13.12
C ILE A 307 31.10 -8.10 -13.63
N GLU A 308 31.93 -7.66 -14.58
CA GLU A 308 31.80 -6.32 -15.18
C GLU A 308 30.43 -6.11 -15.84
N ARG A 309 29.90 -7.14 -16.50
CA ARG A 309 28.56 -7.09 -17.11
C ARG A 309 27.48 -6.92 -16.05
N LEU A 310 27.58 -7.63 -14.93
CA LEU A 310 26.64 -7.54 -13.81
C LEU A 310 26.74 -6.18 -13.10
N VAL A 311 27.95 -5.66 -12.89
CA VAL A 311 28.19 -4.32 -12.33
C VAL A 311 27.60 -3.23 -13.22
N SER A 312 27.72 -3.37 -14.55
CA SER A 312 27.10 -2.43 -15.49
C SER A 312 25.57 -2.46 -15.40
N ALA A 313 24.96 -3.65 -15.30
CA ALA A 313 23.52 -3.78 -15.12
C ALA A 313 23.07 -3.17 -13.77
N PHE A 314 23.81 -3.45 -12.70
CA PHE A 314 23.57 -2.90 -11.37
C PHE A 314 23.60 -1.37 -11.36
N ARG A 315 24.59 -0.75 -12.03
CA ARG A 315 24.66 0.73 -12.13
C ARG A 315 23.41 1.33 -12.75
N ILE A 316 22.87 0.70 -13.79
CA ILE A 316 21.64 1.16 -14.46
C ILE A 316 20.43 0.99 -13.54
N SER A 317 20.29 -0.16 -12.89
CA SER A 317 19.23 -0.41 -11.91
C SER A 317 19.30 0.58 -10.74
N ALA A 318 20.49 0.80 -10.18
CA ALA A 318 20.71 1.70 -9.05
C ALA A 318 20.38 3.16 -9.39
N LEU A 319 20.83 3.66 -10.56
CA LEU A 319 20.54 5.02 -11.04
C LEU A 319 19.06 5.23 -11.35
N SER A 320 18.34 4.19 -11.75
CA SER A 320 16.93 4.33 -12.14
C SER A 320 15.94 4.17 -10.97
N THR A 321 16.34 3.53 -9.87
CA THR A 321 15.40 3.09 -8.82
C THR A 321 15.91 3.44 -7.42
N PHE A 322 16.99 2.81 -6.99
CA PHE A 322 17.58 2.94 -5.67
C PHE A 322 17.95 4.39 -5.33
N ILE A 323 18.74 5.05 -6.18
CA ILE A 323 19.20 6.43 -5.93
C ILE A 323 18.01 7.40 -5.85
N PRO A 324 17.06 7.43 -6.81
CA PRO A 324 15.88 8.27 -6.71
C PRO A 324 15.06 8.07 -5.42
N LEU A 325 14.86 6.83 -4.98
CA LEU A 325 14.10 6.53 -3.76
C LEU A 325 14.84 6.98 -2.49
N VAL A 326 16.16 6.80 -2.43
CA VAL A 326 16.98 7.29 -1.32
C VAL A 326 16.97 8.83 -1.29
N ILE A 327 17.13 9.49 -2.44
CA ILE A 327 17.03 10.96 -2.55
C ILE A 327 15.66 11.42 -2.06
N LEU A 328 14.59 10.76 -2.46
CA LEU A 328 13.25 11.11 -2.02
C LEU A 328 13.09 11.00 -0.51
N ALA A 329 13.54 9.89 0.10
CA ALA A 329 13.51 9.72 1.54
C ALA A 329 14.30 10.84 2.26
N LEU A 330 15.47 11.21 1.74
CA LEU A 330 16.27 12.33 2.26
C LEU A 330 15.53 13.67 2.13
N VAL A 331 14.83 13.91 1.01
CA VAL A 331 14.00 15.11 0.81
C VAL A 331 12.85 15.16 1.82
N LEU A 332 12.15 14.05 2.05
CA LEU A 332 11.07 13.98 3.03
C LEU A 332 11.58 14.22 4.47
N ILE A 333 12.76 13.67 4.80
CA ILE A 333 13.44 13.92 6.09
C ILE A 333 13.79 15.40 6.22
N ALA A 334 14.35 16.02 5.18
CA ALA A 334 14.68 17.44 5.18
C ALA A 334 13.44 18.33 5.35
N ILE A 335 12.34 18.02 4.66
CA ILE A 335 11.06 18.73 4.81
C ILE A 335 10.55 18.61 6.25
N SER A 336 10.59 17.41 6.83
CA SER A 336 10.13 17.17 8.20
C SER A 336 11.01 17.88 9.24
N PHE A 337 12.33 17.92 9.00
CA PHE A 337 13.29 18.62 9.85
C PHE A 337 13.06 20.12 9.86
N VAL A 338 12.94 20.73 8.66
CA VAL A 338 12.65 22.16 8.52
C VAL A 338 11.28 22.48 9.12
N GLY A 339 10.28 21.63 8.87
CA GLY A 339 8.93 21.79 9.40
C GLY A 339 8.86 21.79 10.93
N ALA A 340 9.61 20.90 11.60
CA ALA A 340 9.70 20.85 13.05
C ALA A 340 10.26 22.16 13.63
N ILE A 341 11.34 22.67 13.03
CA ILE A 341 11.98 23.93 13.45
C ILE A 341 11.03 25.12 13.24
N LEU A 342 10.38 25.20 12.08
CA LEU A 342 9.41 26.26 11.78
C LEU A 342 8.18 26.22 12.69
N SER A 343 7.83 25.04 13.20
CA SER A 343 6.75 24.85 14.16
C SER A 343 7.16 25.18 15.60
N GLY A 344 8.42 25.57 15.85
CA GLY A 344 8.88 25.99 17.18
C GLY A 344 9.44 24.87 18.06
N VAL A 345 9.79 23.71 17.47
CA VAL A 345 10.54 22.66 18.18
C VAL A 345 12.01 23.07 18.27
N SER A 346 12.65 22.85 19.42
CA SER A 346 14.05 23.21 19.61
C SER A 346 14.99 22.40 18.71
N TYR A 347 16.01 23.06 18.16
CA TYR A 347 16.99 22.45 17.25
C TYR A 347 17.66 21.19 17.85
N HIS A 348 17.98 21.22 19.15
CA HIS A 348 18.58 20.09 19.85
C HIS A 348 17.66 18.86 19.87
N VAL A 349 16.36 19.06 20.14
CA VAL A 349 15.36 17.97 20.13
C VAL A 349 15.19 17.42 18.71
N THR A 350 15.12 18.28 17.69
CA THR A 350 14.97 17.85 16.29
C THR A 350 16.19 17.06 15.78
N ILE A 351 17.41 17.45 16.15
CA ILE A 351 18.62 16.67 15.83
C ILE A 351 18.58 15.30 16.52
N ARG A 352 18.16 15.26 17.79
CA ARG A 352 18.09 14.01 18.54
C ARG A 352 17.08 13.04 17.94
N GLN A 353 15.94 13.55 17.45
CA GLN A 353 14.96 12.78 16.66
C GLN A 353 15.58 12.17 15.41
N LEU A 354 16.38 12.94 14.67
CA LEU A 354 17.07 12.47 13.47
C LEU A 354 18.06 11.34 13.78
N TRP A 355 18.86 11.50 14.84
CA TRP A 355 19.82 10.49 15.28
C TRP A 355 19.14 9.20 15.72
N ALA A 356 18.04 9.30 16.48
CA ALA A 356 17.26 8.14 16.91
C ALA A 356 16.65 7.37 15.72
N GLY A 357 16.24 8.06 14.66
CA GLY A 357 15.71 7.43 13.44
C GLY A 357 16.77 6.87 12.49
N THR A 358 18.04 7.27 12.63
CA THR A 358 19.13 6.93 11.69
C THR A 358 19.35 5.43 11.50
N PRO A 359 19.34 4.57 12.55
CA PRO A 359 19.47 3.12 12.39
C PRO A 359 18.37 2.52 11.50
N THR A 360 17.12 2.94 11.68
CA THR A 360 15.99 2.48 10.86
C THR A 360 16.14 2.94 9.42
N PHE A 361 16.55 4.19 9.19
CA PHE A 361 16.83 4.68 7.83
C PHE A 361 17.96 3.87 7.15
N LEU A 362 19.06 3.59 7.84
CA LEU A 362 20.15 2.77 7.30
C LEU A 362 19.71 1.34 6.99
N MET A 363 18.88 0.76 7.85
CA MET A 363 18.27 -0.55 7.61
C MET A 363 17.43 -0.55 6.32
N ILE A 364 16.59 0.47 6.13
CA ILE A 364 15.75 0.63 4.94
C ILE A 364 16.61 0.79 3.68
N VAL A 365 17.65 1.64 3.73
CA VAL A 365 18.61 1.78 2.62
C VAL A 365 19.28 0.45 2.32
N GLY A 366 19.64 -0.33 3.34
CA GLY A 366 20.17 -1.69 3.21
C GLY A 366 19.21 -2.63 2.48
N PHE A 367 17.94 -2.67 2.87
CA PHE A 367 16.93 -3.47 2.21
C PHE A 367 16.71 -3.06 0.74
N LEU A 368 16.63 -1.76 0.45
CA LEU A 368 16.51 -1.27 -0.93
C LEU A 368 17.72 -1.67 -1.77
N LEU A 369 18.93 -1.61 -1.20
CA LEU A 369 20.16 -2.04 -1.86
C LEU A 369 20.13 -3.54 -2.16
N VAL A 370 19.75 -4.37 -1.18
CA VAL A 370 19.64 -5.82 -1.33
C VAL A 370 18.58 -6.17 -2.39
N SER A 371 17.41 -5.53 -2.35
CA SER A 371 16.36 -5.69 -3.37
C SER A 371 16.84 -5.30 -4.77
N CYS A 372 17.62 -4.22 -4.88
CA CYS A 372 18.23 -3.80 -6.13
C CYS A 372 19.21 -4.87 -6.66
N VAL A 373 20.13 -5.36 -5.81
CA VAL A 373 21.10 -6.40 -6.18
C VAL A 373 20.39 -7.68 -6.62
N ILE A 374 19.44 -8.19 -5.84
CA ILE A 374 18.66 -9.39 -6.16
C ILE A 374 17.92 -9.21 -7.49
N GLY A 375 17.23 -8.07 -7.67
CA GLY A 375 16.51 -7.78 -8.90
C GLY A 375 17.43 -7.69 -10.11
N THR A 376 18.61 -7.09 -9.98
CA THR A 376 19.62 -7.06 -11.04
C THR A 376 20.10 -8.45 -11.42
N VAL A 377 20.42 -9.29 -10.43
CA VAL A 377 20.88 -10.68 -10.66
C VAL A 377 19.79 -11.48 -11.39
N LEU A 378 18.55 -11.45 -10.89
CA LEU A 378 17.43 -12.18 -11.50
C LEU A 378 17.13 -11.68 -12.92
N GLY A 379 17.08 -10.37 -13.14
CA GLY A 379 16.85 -9.81 -14.47
C GLY A 379 18.01 -10.07 -15.45
N SER A 380 19.24 -10.17 -14.95
CA SER A 380 20.41 -10.53 -15.74
C SER A 380 20.43 -12.02 -16.11
N LEU A 381 20.01 -12.92 -15.21
CA LEU A 381 20.03 -14.36 -15.46
C LEU A 381 18.84 -14.83 -16.32
N PHE A 382 17.66 -14.25 -16.11
CA PHE A 382 16.44 -14.79 -16.71
C PHE A 382 15.81 -13.88 -17.76
N ARG A 383 15.50 -14.46 -18.91
CA ARG A 383 14.88 -13.79 -20.07
C ARG A 383 13.36 -13.61 -19.96
N GLY A 384 12.71 -14.29 -19.01
CA GLY A 384 11.24 -14.33 -18.88
C GLY A 384 10.66 -12.99 -18.43
N ILE A 385 9.80 -12.37 -19.26
CA ILE A 385 9.17 -11.06 -18.97
C ILE A 385 8.29 -11.11 -17.71
N TRP A 386 7.77 -12.29 -17.37
CA TRP A 386 6.91 -12.55 -16.20
C TRP A 386 7.65 -12.55 -14.86
N ILE A 387 8.99 -12.49 -14.86
CA ILE A 387 9.79 -12.50 -13.63
C ILE A 387 9.68 -11.17 -12.89
N ALA A 388 9.55 -10.06 -13.62
CA ALA A 388 9.37 -8.74 -13.00
C ALA A 388 8.12 -8.66 -12.11
N PRO A 389 6.90 -8.99 -12.58
CA PRO A 389 5.73 -8.99 -11.70
C PRO A 389 5.81 -10.06 -10.60
N LEU A 390 6.39 -11.24 -10.87
CA LEU A 390 6.60 -12.26 -9.82
C LEU A 390 7.48 -11.73 -8.67
N CYS A 391 8.57 -11.06 -9.03
CA CYS A 391 9.49 -10.40 -8.12
C CYS A 391 8.81 -9.32 -7.27
N LEU A 392 7.89 -8.57 -7.87
CA LEU A 392 7.08 -7.58 -7.17
C LEU A 392 6.21 -8.26 -6.09
N PHE A 393 5.46 -9.31 -6.42
CA PHE A 393 4.56 -9.95 -5.46
C PHE A 393 5.30 -10.73 -4.36
N LEU A 394 6.33 -11.50 -4.72
CA LEU A 394 7.14 -12.20 -3.73
C LEU A 394 7.86 -11.21 -2.80
N GLY A 395 8.28 -10.06 -3.34
CA GLY A 395 8.81 -8.96 -2.53
C GLY A 395 7.77 -8.47 -1.52
N VAL A 396 6.54 -8.15 -1.95
CA VAL A 396 5.48 -7.68 -1.04
C VAL A 396 5.21 -8.69 0.07
N VAL A 397 5.06 -9.98 -0.27
CA VAL A 397 4.82 -11.04 0.70
C VAL A 397 5.97 -11.18 1.70
N PHE A 398 7.22 -11.12 1.21
CA PHE A 398 8.39 -11.16 2.09
C PHE A 398 8.43 -9.97 3.03
N PHE A 399 8.28 -8.73 2.54
CA PHE A 399 8.43 -7.54 3.38
C PHE A 399 7.31 -7.38 4.41
N ILE A 400 6.11 -7.92 4.14
CA ILE A 400 5.03 -7.98 5.14
C ILE A 400 5.37 -8.96 6.27
N SER A 401 6.14 -10.00 5.98
CA SER A 401 6.58 -10.99 6.97
C SER A 401 7.76 -10.54 7.83
N VAL A 402 8.47 -9.49 7.42
CA VAL A 402 9.59 -8.95 8.18
C VAL A 402 9.01 -8.10 9.32
N PRO A 403 9.27 -8.46 10.59
CA PRO A 403 8.88 -7.61 11.71
C PRO A 403 9.72 -6.33 11.65
N VAL A 404 9.12 -5.25 11.17
CA VAL A 404 9.71 -3.91 11.27
C VAL A 404 9.14 -3.29 12.54
N GLY A 405 10.01 -2.79 13.43
CA GLY A 405 9.66 -2.45 14.83
C GLY A 405 8.38 -1.62 14.99
N SER A 406 7.65 -1.84 16.09
CA SER A 406 6.34 -1.20 16.33
C SER A 406 6.46 0.28 16.70
N SER A 407 5.57 1.10 16.13
CA SER A 407 5.39 2.54 16.46
C SER A 407 5.27 2.78 17.96
N THR A 408 4.50 1.90 18.61
CA THR A 408 4.15 1.94 20.04
C THR A 408 5.35 1.94 20.97
N SER A 409 6.42 1.21 20.62
CA SER A 409 7.62 1.12 21.44
C SER A 409 8.41 2.43 21.47
N VAL A 410 8.36 3.17 20.37
CA VAL A 410 9.10 4.41 20.20
C VAL A 410 8.34 5.58 20.82
N ASP A 411 7.02 5.67 20.62
CA ASP A 411 6.23 6.73 21.26
C ASP A 411 6.33 6.65 22.80
N ARG A 412 6.25 5.44 23.36
CA ARG A 412 6.44 5.21 24.80
C ARG A 412 7.84 5.60 25.29
N ALA A 413 8.89 5.25 24.54
CA ALA A 413 10.26 5.60 24.92
C ALA A 413 10.50 7.12 24.95
N TRP A 414 9.82 7.87 24.08
CA TRP A 414 9.91 9.33 24.04
C TRP A 414 9.07 10.01 25.13
N ASP A 415 7.91 9.45 25.44
CA ASP A 415 7.09 9.91 26.57
C ASP A 415 7.83 9.65 27.90
N GLU A 416 8.51 8.52 28.05
CA GLU A 416 9.38 8.22 29.20
C GLU A 416 10.61 9.15 29.27
N GLU A 417 11.21 9.48 28.12
CA GLU A 417 12.44 10.29 28.07
C GLU A 417 12.21 11.79 28.34
N TYR A 418 11.17 12.39 27.76
CA TYR A 418 10.91 13.83 27.89
C TYR A 418 9.81 14.15 28.89
N GLY A 419 8.96 13.17 29.24
CA GLY A 419 7.73 13.42 29.98
C GLY A 419 6.80 14.41 29.27
N PHE A 420 5.75 14.83 29.98
CA PHE A 420 4.80 15.84 29.51
C PHE A 420 5.16 17.23 30.06
N SER A 421 6.42 17.65 29.90
CA SER A 421 6.97 18.86 30.52
C SER A 421 6.60 20.16 29.81
N SER A 422 6.30 20.11 28.50
CA SER A 422 5.97 21.30 27.71
C SER A 422 4.47 21.53 27.75
N CYS A 423 4.02 22.67 28.28
CA CYS A 423 2.59 22.98 28.39
C CYS A 423 2.25 24.32 27.73
N SER A 424 1.07 24.39 27.14
CA SER A 424 0.42 25.62 26.72
C SER A 424 -0.90 25.75 27.46
N THR A 425 -1.25 26.97 27.85
CA THR A 425 -2.54 27.27 28.47
C THR A 425 -3.34 28.14 27.52
N SER A 426 -4.60 27.80 27.33
CA SER A 426 -5.51 28.58 26.50
C SER A 426 -5.86 29.90 27.18
N GLU A 427 -6.03 30.97 26.38
CA GLU A 427 -6.23 32.32 26.89
C GLU A 427 -7.66 32.52 27.43
N LYS A 428 -8.65 31.81 26.88
CA LYS A 428 -10.08 32.05 27.19
C LYS A 428 -10.58 31.25 28.38
N PHE A 429 -10.27 29.95 28.45
CA PHE A 429 -10.81 29.05 29.47
C PHE A 429 -9.76 28.45 30.41
N SER A 430 -8.51 28.89 30.30
CA SER A 430 -7.38 28.36 31.09
C SER A 430 -7.20 26.85 30.93
N ILE A 431 -7.46 26.32 29.73
CA ILE A 431 -7.28 24.89 29.43
C ILE A 431 -5.78 24.63 29.28
N LYS A 432 -5.23 23.72 30.09
CA LYS A 432 -3.82 23.35 30.07
C LYS A 432 -3.61 22.09 29.23
N VAL A 433 -2.89 22.24 28.13
CA VAL A 433 -2.46 21.13 27.28
C VAL A 433 -0.97 20.92 27.48
N CYS A 434 -0.58 19.72 27.90
CA CYS A 434 0.83 19.35 28.08
C CYS A 434 1.23 18.24 27.10
N GLY A 435 2.46 18.26 26.61
CA GLY A 435 2.97 17.25 25.68
C GLY A 435 4.48 17.09 25.82
N SER A 436 5.01 16.08 25.16
CA SER A 436 6.45 15.87 25.07
C SER A 436 7.12 16.95 24.20
N ALA A 437 8.42 17.19 24.44
CA ALA A 437 9.18 18.23 23.73
C ALA A 437 9.11 18.12 22.18
N PRO A 438 9.09 16.93 21.56
CA PRO A 438 8.79 16.73 20.13
C PRO A 438 7.52 17.42 19.61
N ASN A 439 6.52 17.54 20.47
CA ASN A 439 5.17 17.94 20.13
C ASN A 439 4.89 19.40 20.50
N SER A 440 5.89 20.12 21.02
CA SER A 440 5.74 21.49 21.54
C SER A 440 5.11 22.47 20.54
N GLY A 441 5.39 22.30 19.25
CA GLY A 441 4.85 23.16 18.18
C GLY A 441 3.34 23.09 18.00
N TYR A 442 2.70 22.00 18.45
CA TYR A 442 1.26 21.78 18.30
C TYR A 442 0.45 22.12 19.57
N LEU A 443 1.11 22.50 20.67
CA LEU A 443 0.43 22.78 21.95
C LEU A 443 -0.49 24.00 21.88
N LYS A 444 -0.05 25.08 21.20
CA LYS A 444 -0.86 26.30 21.02
C LYS A 444 -2.07 26.05 20.10
N PRO A 445 -1.91 25.43 18.91
CA PRO A 445 -3.03 25.06 18.06
C PRO A 445 -4.05 24.14 18.75
N MET A 446 -3.57 23.16 19.53
CA MET A 446 -4.45 22.28 20.31
C MET A 446 -5.24 23.04 21.36
N ALA A 447 -4.59 23.93 22.11
CA ALA A 447 -5.27 24.78 23.09
C ALA A 447 -6.31 25.71 22.44
N ALA A 448 -6.03 26.23 21.24
CA ALA A 448 -6.97 27.05 20.48
C ALA A 448 -8.20 26.24 20.00
N THR A 449 -8.00 25.02 19.51
CA THR A 449 -9.12 24.17 19.11
C THR A 449 -9.97 23.71 20.30
N LEU A 450 -9.35 23.41 21.43
CA LEU A 450 -10.09 23.11 22.66
C LEU A 450 -10.86 24.33 23.16
N ASP A 451 -10.30 25.53 23.05
CA ASP A 451 -11.05 26.77 23.30
C ASP A 451 -12.30 26.84 22.42
N ASP A 452 -12.18 26.62 21.11
CA ASP A 452 -13.31 26.67 20.20
C ASP A 452 -14.37 25.60 20.51
N ILE A 453 -13.96 24.40 20.93
CA ILE A 453 -14.87 23.34 21.39
C ILE A 453 -15.60 23.79 22.67
N TYR A 454 -14.88 24.38 23.62
CA TYR A 454 -15.43 24.85 24.89
C TYR A 454 -16.35 26.07 24.72
N GLN A 455 -16.15 26.88 23.67
CA GLN A 455 -17.08 27.96 23.31
C GLN A 455 -18.44 27.45 22.80
N GLU A 456 -18.45 26.27 22.18
CA GLU A 456 -19.64 25.71 21.51
C GLU A 456 -20.50 24.82 22.44
N THR A 457 -20.00 24.48 23.63
CA THR A 457 -20.71 23.64 24.62
C THR A 457 -21.34 24.46 25.75
N SER A 458 -22.52 24.01 26.19
CA SER A 458 -23.21 24.50 27.39
C SER A 458 -22.56 24.04 28.70
N TYR A 459 -21.77 22.96 28.69
CA TYR A 459 -21.15 22.35 29.89
C TYR A 459 -19.72 22.83 30.14
N ARG A 460 -19.33 23.97 29.56
CA ARG A 460 -17.95 24.48 29.54
C ARG A 460 -17.26 24.55 30.91
N ASP A 461 -18.02 24.84 31.97
CA ASP A 461 -17.50 25.03 33.32
C ASP A 461 -17.26 23.67 34.02
N ASP A 462 -17.94 22.63 33.55
CA ASP A 462 -17.87 21.27 34.08
C ASP A 462 -16.83 20.42 33.36
N LEU A 463 -16.38 20.79 32.16
CA LEU A 463 -15.41 19.98 31.40
C LEU A 463 -13.97 20.01 31.98
N PRO A 464 -13.17 18.95 31.77
CA PRO A 464 -11.83 18.80 32.34
C PRO A 464 -10.80 19.75 31.71
N ARG A 465 -10.12 20.56 32.52
CA ARG A 465 -9.20 21.62 32.01
C ARG A 465 -7.78 21.15 31.72
N LYS A 466 -7.46 19.86 31.88
CA LYS A 466 -6.11 19.31 31.67
C LYS A 466 -6.16 18.22 30.61
N PHE A 467 -5.34 18.37 29.59
CA PHE A 467 -5.18 17.39 28.52
C PHE A 467 -3.70 17.06 28.30
N VAL A 468 -3.42 15.82 27.95
CA VAL A 468 -2.11 15.39 27.48
C VAL A 468 -2.15 15.16 25.97
N MET A 469 -1.16 15.70 25.27
CA MET A 469 -1.05 15.60 23.82
C MET A 469 -0.04 14.51 23.45
N VAL A 470 -0.53 13.49 22.75
CA VAL A 470 0.24 12.31 22.32
C VAL A 470 0.28 12.22 20.80
N ASN A 471 1.15 11.36 20.25
CA ASN A 471 1.21 11.14 18.80
C ASN A 471 -0.04 10.42 18.28
N SER A 472 -0.47 9.36 18.97
CA SER A 472 -1.72 8.65 18.72
C SER A 472 -2.32 8.16 20.04
N VAL A 473 -3.62 8.40 20.23
CA VAL A 473 -4.37 7.87 21.39
C VAL A 473 -4.58 6.36 21.25
N PHE A 474 -4.51 5.81 20.03
CA PHE A 474 -4.75 4.40 19.74
C PHE A 474 -3.53 3.51 20.04
N ASP A 475 -2.31 4.07 19.97
CA ASP A 475 -1.06 3.32 20.06
C ASP A 475 -0.56 3.17 21.50
N VAL A 476 -0.78 4.16 22.37
CA VAL A 476 -0.30 4.15 23.76
C VAL A 476 -1.45 4.46 24.72
N LYS A 477 -1.81 3.47 25.53
CA LYS A 477 -2.83 3.62 26.57
C LYS A 477 -2.32 4.47 27.72
N HIS A 478 -3.07 5.50 28.04
CA HIS A 478 -2.86 6.36 29.21
C HIS A 478 -4.10 6.26 30.09
N ASP A 479 -4.08 5.33 31.04
CA ASP A 479 -5.29 4.94 31.79
C ASP A 479 -5.78 6.02 32.77
N ASN A 480 -4.93 7.02 33.08
CA ASN A 480 -5.19 8.02 34.12
C ASN A 480 -5.22 9.47 33.60
N VAL A 481 -5.10 9.68 32.28
CA VAL A 481 -5.01 11.04 31.72
C VAL A 481 -5.79 11.18 30.42
N LEU A 482 -6.59 12.25 30.34
CA LEU A 482 -7.33 12.57 29.13
C LEU A 482 -6.37 12.98 28.01
N SER A 483 -6.28 12.13 27.00
CA SER A 483 -5.29 12.21 25.94
C SER A 483 -5.92 12.65 24.61
N VAL A 484 -5.25 13.54 23.90
CA VAL A 484 -5.62 14.00 22.55
C VAL A 484 -4.45 13.73 21.59
N GLY A 485 -4.75 13.21 20.40
CA GLY A 485 -3.75 12.76 19.44
C GLY A 485 -3.40 13.81 18.40
N LEU A 486 -2.26 13.61 17.72
CA LEU A 486 -1.86 14.34 16.51
C LEU A 486 -2.01 13.51 15.24
N GLN A 487 -2.52 12.28 15.36
CA GLN A 487 -2.71 11.38 14.23
C GLN A 487 -3.68 12.00 13.21
N ASP A 488 -3.25 12.04 11.96
CA ASP A 488 -3.97 12.67 10.85
C ASP A 488 -4.13 14.19 10.93
N GLN A 489 -3.44 14.88 11.85
CA GLN A 489 -3.53 16.33 12.05
C GLN A 489 -2.21 17.09 11.83
N ARG A 490 -1.13 16.40 11.46
CA ARG A 490 0.18 17.02 11.28
C ARG A 490 0.31 17.71 9.93
N HIS A 491 1.04 18.82 9.94
CA HIS A 491 1.33 19.63 8.76
C HIS A 491 2.84 19.96 8.68
N VAL A 492 3.29 20.46 7.52
CA VAL A 492 4.70 20.92 7.36
C VAL A 492 5.02 22.00 8.39
N VAL A 493 4.09 22.92 8.62
CA VAL A 493 4.13 23.91 9.69
C VAL A 493 2.86 23.77 10.49
N ALA A 494 2.97 23.78 11.83
CA ALA A 494 1.81 23.67 12.70
C ALA A 494 0.73 24.71 12.31
N PRO A 495 -0.52 24.27 12.08
CA PRO A 495 -1.61 25.17 11.68
C PRO A 495 -2.02 26.06 12.87
N SER A 496 -2.83 27.09 12.64
CA SER A 496 -3.37 27.92 13.73
C SER A 496 -4.36 27.18 14.63
N SER A 497 -5.04 26.16 14.09
CA SER A 497 -5.99 25.30 14.78
C SER A 497 -6.01 23.91 14.14
N LEU A 498 -6.41 22.91 14.94
CA LEU A 498 -6.57 21.51 14.57
C LEU A 498 -8.04 21.15 14.27
N GLY A 499 -8.26 19.96 13.70
CA GLY A 499 -9.60 19.47 13.34
C GLY A 499 -10.42 19.04 14.55
N LYS A 500 -11.59 19.66 14.76
CA LYS A 500 -12.48 19.38 15.90
C LYS A 500 -12.99 17.94 15.93
N GLU A 501 -13.40 17.40 14.78
CA GLU A 501 -13.97 16.04 14.68
C GLU A 501 -12.98 14.95 15.12
N THR A 502 -11.72 15.08 14.71
CA THR A 502 -10.66 14.15 15.12
C THR A 502 -10.39 14.26 16.62
N ILE A 503 -10.37 15.47 17.19
CA ILE A 503 -10.18 15.67 18.63
C ILE A 503 -11.34 15.08 19.42
N PHE A 504 -12.59 15.21 18.94
CA PHE A 504 -13.73 14.53 19.59
C PHE A 504 -13.60 13.02 19.55
N ARG A 505 -13.16 12.45 18.43
CA ARG A 505 -12.89 11.01 18.31
C ARG A 505 -11.81 10.57 19.31
N ASP A 506 -10.74 11.35 19.44
CA ASP A 506 -9.64 11.06 20.34
C ASP A 506 -10.05 11.16 21.81
N ILE A 507 -10.85 12.17 22.18
CA ILE A 507 -11.45 12.29 23.51
C ILE A 507 -12.32 11.07 23.81
N ASN A 508 -13.20 10.66 22.88
CA ASN A 508 -14.05 9.48 23.07
C ASN A 508 -13.21 8.23 23.32
N GLN A 509 -12.17 8.04 22.50
CA GLN A 509 -11.27 6.90 22.62
C GLN A 509 -10.53 6.92 23.96
N SER A 510 -9.98 8.07 24.36
CA SER A 510 -9.29 8.23 25.64
C SER A 510 -10.20 7.94 26.82
N LEU A 511 -11.45 8.43 26.79
CA LEU A 511 -12.45 8.12 27.81
C LEU A 511 -12.67 6.61 27.86
N SER A 512 -12.92 5.96 26.72
CA SER A 512 -13.12 4.51 26.68
C SER A 512 -11.96 3.73 27.33
N TYR A 513 -10.70 4.18 27.17
CA TYR A 513 -9.55 3.53 27.81
C TYR A 513 -9.50 3.75 29.31
N ILE A 514 -9.72 4.98 29.78
CA ILE A 514 -9.79 5.29 31.22
C ILE A 514 -10.85 4.42 31.92
N TYR A 515 -11.99 4.19 31.26
CA TYR A 515 -13.08 3.40 31.83
C TYR A 515 -12.90 1.88 31.69
N LEU A 516 -12.51 1.39 30.51
CA LEU A 516 -12.33 -0.05 30.26
C LEU A 516 -11.05 -0.59 30.91
N GLY A 517 -9.99 0.21 31.04
CA GLY A 517 -8.76 -0.17 31.73
C GLY A 517 -8.99 -0.51 33.20
N SER A 518 -9.91 0.19 33.87
CA SER A 518 -10.24 -0.05 35.29
C SER A 518 -11.23 -1.22 35.52
N ALA A 519 -12.04 -1.58 34.52
CA ALA A 519 -13.00 -2.68 34.64
C ALA A 519 -12.31 -4.05 34.84
N SER A 520 -11.06 -4.19 34.39
CA SER A 520 -10.23 -5.36 34.64
C SER A 520 -9.72 -5.46 36.09
N HIS A 521 -9.74 -4.38 36.87
CA HIS A 521 -9.11 -4.36 38.20
C HIS A 521 -10.08 -4.52 39.38
N ASN A 522 -11.35 -4.12 39.28
CA ASN A 522 -12.23 -4.06 40.46
C ASN A 522 -13.61 -4.73 40.35
N GLY A 523 -13.95 -5.43 39.26
CA GLY A 523 -15.16 -6.26 39.18
C GLY A 523 -16.51 -5.53 39.39
N GLN A 524 -16.50 -4.20 39.54
CA GLN A 524 -17.70 -3.36 39.59
C GLN A 524 -17.89 -2.71 38.23
N GLN A 525 -18.86 -3.21 37.48
CA GLN A 525 -19.38 -2.57 36.29
C GLN A 525 -20.15 -1.32 36.74
N ALA A 526 -19.45 -0.20 36.95
CA ALA A 526 -20.12 1.09 36.99
C ALA A 526 -20.68 1.33 35.58
N ASN A 527 -22.00 1.55 35.48
CA ASN A 527 -22.66 2.03 34.26
C ASN A 527 -22.17 3.45 33.96
N PHE A 528 -20.94 3.56 33.47
CA PHE A 528 -20.36 4.81 33.00
C PHE A 528 -20.60 4.89 31.50
N ASP A 529 -21.47 5.80 31.09
CA ASP A 529 -21.82 6.00 29.69
C ASP A 529 -20.87 7.03 29.07
N THR A 530 -19.88 6.55 28.30
CA THR A 530 -18.93 7.42 27.59
C THR A 530 -19.63 8.33 26.58
N ASP A 531 -20.76 7.89 26.02
CA ASP A 531 -21.50 8.68 25.03
C ASP A 531 -22.20 9.88 25.70
N GLN A 532 -22.57 9.76 26.98
CA GLN A 532 -23.11 10.90 27.75
C GLN A 532 -22.04 11.96 28.03
N VAL A 533 -20.82 11.59 28.42
CA VAL A 533 -19.74 12.57 28.60
C VAL A 533 -19.33 13.18 27.26
N LEU A 534 -19.30 12.38 26.19
CA LEU A 534 -19.02 12.88 24.84
C LEU A 534 -20.10 13.84 24.34
N SER A 535 -21.36 13.64 24.73
CA SER A 535 -22.47 14.55 24.41
C SER A 535 -22.24 15.95 25.00
N ALA A 536 -21.59 16.04 26.16
CA ALA A 536 -21.23 17.32 26.79
C ALA A 536 -20.19 18.11 25.99
N PHE A 537 -19.46 17.46 25.09
CA PHE A 537 -18.50 18.09 24.19
C PHE A 537 -19.13 18.54 22.86
N ARG A 538 -20.37 18.16 22.54
CA ARG A 538 -21.06 18.49 21.27
C ARG A 538 -22.13 19.57 21.44
N PRO A 539 -22.31 20.47 20.46
CA PRO A 539 -23.41 21.42 20.45
C PRO A 539 -24.73 20.68 20.15
N ASN A 540 -25.68 20.76 21.09
CA ASN A 540 -27.07 20.29 21.00
C ASN A 540 -27.28 18.79 20.68
N ASN A 541 -27.35 17.96 21.72
CA ASN A 541 -28.24 16.80 21.85
C ASN A 541 -28.20 16.34 23.32
N GLY A 542 -29.26 16.62 24.07
CA GLY A 542 -29.28 16.52 25.54
C GLY A 542 -29.36 15.11 26.13
N PRO A 543 -29.01 15.01 27.43
CA PRO A 543 -29.78 14.37 28.51
C PRO A 543 -30.21 15.43 29.54
N THR A 544 -30.90 15.04 30.63
CA THR A 544 -31.14 15.99 31.74
C THR A 544 -29.80 16.45 32.33
N ASP A 545 -29.60 17.76 32.49
CA ASP A 545 -28.31 18.37 32.87
C ASP A 545 -27.63 17.70 34.07
N ASN A 546 -28.42 17.21 35.03
CA ASN A 546 -27.92 16.56 36.24
C ASN A 546 -27.23 15.21 36.01
N GLU A 547 -27.66 14.41 35.03
CA GLU A 547 -27.03 13.11 34.73
C GLU A 547 -25.67 13.30 34.06
N VAL A 548 -25.58 14.21 33.08
CA VAL A 548 -24.32 14.55 32.41
C VAL A 548 -23.31 15.13 33.40
N ILE A 549 -23.73 16.10 34.22
CA ILE A 549 -22.87 16.71 35.23
C ILE A 549 -22.39 15.65 36.23
N SER A 550 -23.26 14.72 36.66
CA SER A 550 -22.85 13.64 37.57
C SER A 550 -21.79 12.72 36.98
N GLN A 551 -21.86 12.39 35.68
CA GLN A 551 -20.85 11.56 35.01
C GLN A 551 -19.54 12.32 34.82
N ILE A 552 -19.60 13.62 34.54
CA ILE A 552 -18.43 14.49 34.45
C ILE A 552 -17.73 14.62 35.81
N ASP A 553 -18.48 14.73 36.91
CA ASP A 553 -17.92 14.77 38.26
C ASP A 553 -17.26 13.44 38.66
N VAL A 554 -17.88 12.31 38.30
CA VAL A 554 -17.28 10.98 38.47
C VAL A 554 -15.98 10.84 37.66
N MET A 555 -15.94 11.39 36.44
CA MET A 555 -14.71 11.45 35.63
C MET A 555 -13.62 12.28 36.30
N LYS A 556 -13.93 13.50 36.76
CA LYS A 556 -12.98 14.40 37.43
C LYS A 556 -12.41 13.76 38.70
N GLN A 557 -13.26 13.19 39.55
CA GLN A 557 -12.82 12.52 40.77
C GLN A 557 -11.84 11.38 40.47
N ARG A 558 -12.02 10.64 39.37
CA ARG A 558 -11.10 9.57 38.97
C ARG A 558 -9.77 10.11 38.46
N LEU A 559 -9.80 11.13 37.60
CA LEU A 559 -8.60 11.81 37.11
C LEU A 559 -7.78 12.46 38.25
N ASP A 560 -8.46 12.93 39.30
CA ASP A 560 -7.81 13.56 40.46
C ASP A 560 -7.33 12.54 41.51
N ASN A 561 -8.01 11.39 41.68
CA ASN A 561 -7.62 10.36 42.66
C ASN A 561 -6.43 9.50 42.20
N ASP A 562 -6.26 9.26 40.90
CA ASP A 562 -5.15 8.47 40.35
C ASP A 562 -3.92 9.32 39.95
N GLY A 563 -3.97 10.62 40.27
CA GLY A 563 -2.90 11.59 40.05
C GLY A 563 -2.00 11.87 41.27
N GLN A 564 -2.08 11.07 42.33
CA GLN A 564 -1.15 11.09 43.48
C GLN A 564 -0.02 10.06 43.36
#